data_AF-A0A2V8XJ45-F1
#
_entry.id   AF-A0A2V8XJ45-F1
#
_cell.length_a   1.000
_cell.length_b   1.000
_cell.length_c   1.000
_cell.angle_alpha   90.00
_cell.angle_beta   90.00
_cell.angle_gamma   90.00
#
_symmetry.space_group_name_H-M   'P 1'
#
loop_
_entity.id
_entity.type
_entity.pdbx_description
1 polymer ?
#
loop_
_entity_poly.entity_id
_entity_poly.type
_entity_poly.pdbx_seq_one_letter_code
_entity_poly.pdbx_strand_id
1 'polypeptide(L)'
;MAFRREMLILVFERTCNPMQRRCFVQNSLGALAAAALPVSLEAAEVARLREIAATRGLLFGAAVSDPQLKRPELVALLAEQCSILVAENQMKWRATHPEPNRYDFAAADSFMDFAASHHVPARGHNLCWHEHNPAWLEATATAENAVSLLRSHIQTVAGRYKGRIHS
;
A
#
# COMPACT_ATOMS: atom_id res chain seq x y z
N MET A 1 -14.75 24.74 66.57
CA MET A 1 -15.91 24.07 67.21
C MET A 1 -16.44 23.04 66.21
N ALA A 2 -16.49 21.72 66.37
CA ALA A 2 -16.18 20.73 67.40
C ALA A 2 -15.76 19.44 66.64
N PHE A 3 -14.64 18.77 66.94
CA PHE A 3 -14.37 17.74 67.96
C PHE A 3 -15.09 16.36 67.82
N ARG A 4 -14.26 15.33 67.49
CA ARG A 4 -14.22 13.90 67.98
C ARG A 4 -15.26 12.89 67.42
N ARG A 5 -15.04 11.56 67.23
CA ARG A 5 -14.09 10.49 67.67
C ARG A 5 -14.02 9.37 66.58
N GLU A 6 -12.86 8.83 66.21
CA GLU A 6 -12.31 7.49 66.59
C GLU A 6 -13.30 6.31 66.67
N MET A 7 -13.01 5.19 65.98
CA MET A 7 -12.42 3.99 66.60
C MET A 7 -12.35 2.80 65.62
N LEU A 8 -11.12 2.37 65.33
CA LEU A 8 -10.76 1.06 64.77
C LEU A 8 -11.42 -0.06 65.57
N ILE A 9 -12.12 -0.97 64.90
CA ILE A 9 -12.35 -2.33 65.43
C ILE A 9 -11.50 -3.26 64.59
N LEU A 10 -10.31 -3.56 65.12
CA LEU A 10 -9.54 -4.76 64.81
C LEU A 10 -10.42 -5.97 65.11
N VAL A 11 -11.01 -6.57 64.08
CA VAL A 11 -11.60 -7.91 64.19
C VAL A 11 -10.43 -8.88 64.29
N PHE A 12 -10.19 -9.30 65.52
CA PHE A 12 -9.32 -10.38 65.94
C PHE A 12 -9.38 -11.55 64.94
N GLU A 13 -8.25 -11.87 64.30
CA GLU A 13 -8.07 -13.12 63.56
C GLU A 13 -8.35 -14.30 64.51
N ARG A 14 -9.50 -14.94 64.34
CA ARG A 14 -9.68 -16.30 64.86
C ARG A 14 -8.90 -17.21 63.93
N THR A 15 -7.70 -17.60 64.34
CA THR A 15 -6.99 -18.72 63.73
C THR A 15 -7.91 -19.94 63.79
N CYS A 16 -8.40 -20.36 62.62
CA CYS A 16 -9.23 -21.56 62.52
C CYS A 16 -8.37 -22.78 62.82
N ASN A 17 -8.85 -23.64 63.71
CA ASN A 17 -8.20 -24.91 64.02
C ASN A 17 -8.24 -25.82 62.77
N PRO A 18 -7.08 -26.28 62.24
CA PRO A 18 -6.99 -27.00 60.96
C PRO A 18 -7.71 -28.36 60.93
N MET A 19 -8.19 -28.85 62.06
CA MET A 19 -8.92 -30.13 62.16
C MET A 19 -10.44 -30.02 62.17
N GLN A 20 -11.03 -28.86 61.84
CA GLN A 20 -12.48 -28.76 61.62
C GLN A 20 -12.82 -28.94 60.14
N ARG A 21 -13.76 -29.86 59.83
CA ARG A 21 -14.23 -30.20 58.47
C ARG A 21 -14.65 -28.98 57.63
N ARG A 22 -15.03 -27.87 58.27
CA ARG A 22 -15.37 -26.60 57.62
C ARG A 22 -14.18 -25.84 57.05
N CYS A 23 -12.99 -25.90 57.67
CA CYS A 23 -11.81 -25.17 57.19
C CYS A 23 -11.07 -25.89 56.04
N PHE A 24 -11.27 -27.20 55.87
CA PHE A 24 -10.70 -27.95 54.74
C PHE A 24 -11.38 -27.63 53.39
N VAL A 25 -12.69 -27.34 53.40
CA VAL A 25 -13.44 -26.95 52.18
C VAL A 25 -13.13 -25.51 51.77
N GLN A 26 -12.78 -24.64 52.72
CA GLN A 26 -12.49 -23.23 52.44
C GLN A 26 -11.11 -22.99 51.82
N ASN A 27 -10.15 -23.91 52.01
CA ASN A 27 -8.80 -23.81 51.44
C ASN A 27 -8.59 -24.60 50.14
N SER A 28 -9.60 -25.32 49.64
CA SER A 28 -9.51 -26.11 48.39
C SER A 28 -10.09 -25.40 47.15
N LEU A 29 -10.62 -24.18 47.29
CA LEU A 29 -11.10 -23.35 46.17
C LEU A 29 -10.08 -22.30 45.68
N GLY A 30 -8.93 -22.16 46.34
CA GLY A 30 -7.92 -21.13 46.03
C GLY A 30 -6.87 -21.53 44.99
N ALA A 31 -6.85 -22.79 44.51
CA ALA A 31 -5.76 -23.32 43.69
C ALA A 31 -6.11 -23.48 42.19
N LEU A 32 -7.13 -22.77 41.68
CA LEU A 32 -7.53 -22.85 40.26
C LEU A 32 -7.78 -21.48 39.60
N ALA A 33 -7.21 -20.41 40.15
CA ALA A 33 -7.29 -19.07 39.54
C ALA A 33 -5.90 -18.48 39.25
N ALA A 34 -4.89 -19.32 39.03
CA ALA A 34 -3.63 -18.89 38.43
C ALA A 34 -3.85 -18.67 36.93
N ALA A 35 -4.36 -17.47 36.62
CA ALA A 35 -3.99 -16.69 35.45
C ALA A 35 -4.12 -17.40 34.08
N ALA A 36 -5.36 -17.65 33.66
CA ALA A 36 -5.68 -17.50 32.24
C ALA A 36 -5.60 -16.01 31.89
N LEU A 37 -4.38 -15.47 31.77
CA LEU A 37 -4.20 -14.18 31.11
C LEU A 37 -4.63 -14.39 29.66
N PRO A 38 -5.55 -13.56 29.12
CA PRO A 38 -5.76 -13.54 27.68
C PRO A 38 -4.43 -13.11 27.07
N VAL A 39 -3.71 -14.07 26.47
CA VAL A 39 -2.67 -13.75 25.50
C VAL A 39 -3.42 -13.11 24.34
N SER A 40 -3.49 -11.78 24.34
CA SER A 40 -3.85 -11.05 23.14
C SER A 40 -2.72 -11.32 22.16
N LEU A 41 -2.96 -12.24 21.22
CA LEU A 41 -2.18 -12.26 20.00
C LEU A 41 -2.56 -10.97 19.26
N GLU A 42 -1.84 -9.88 19.55
CA GLU A 42 -1.67 -8.84 18.54
C GLU A 42 -1.06 -9.56 17.33
N ALA A 43 -1.88 -9.84 16.32
CA ALA A 43 -1.38 -10.23 15.02
C ALA A 43 -0.42 -9.11 14.62
N ALA A 44 0.88 -9.42 14.56
CA ALA A 44 1.87 -8.46 14.15
C ALA A 44 1.43 -7.92 12.78
N GLU A 45 1.02 -6.64 12.74
CA GLU A 45 0.68 -5.98 11.50
C GLU A 45 1.95 -6.00 10.64
N VAL A 46 1.94 -6.82 9.59
CA VAL A 46 3.07 -6.90 8.68
C VAL A 46 3.15 -5.56 7.98
N ALA A 47 4.23 -4.83 8.23
CA ALA A 47 4.46 -3.53 7.62
C ALA A 47 4.32 -3.61 6.09
N ARG A 48 3.75 -2.56 5.49
CA ARG A 48 3.50 -2.52 4.05
C ARG A 48 4.83 -2.48 3.29
N LEU A 49 4.86 -3.01 2.07
CA LEU A 49 6.08 -3.04 1.25
C LEU A 49 6.65 -1.63 1.02
N ARG A 50 5.79 -0.63 0.77
CA ARG A 50 6.19 0.79 0.69
C ARG A 50 6.82 1.33 1.97
N GLU A 51 6.36 0.89 3.14
CA GLU A 51 6.87 1.36 4.43
C GLU A 51 8.25 0.75 4.69
N ILE A 52 8.40 -0.55 4.44
CA ILE A 52 9.68 -1.25 4.52
C ILE A 52 10.70 -0.62 3.56
N ALA A 53 10.31 -0.37 2.30
CA ALA A 53 11.19 0.29 1.32
C ALA A 53 11.58 1.72 1.75
N ALA A 54 10.64 2.47 2.31
CA ALA A 54 10.87 3.83 2.78
C ALA A 54 11.91 3.91 3.91
N THR A 55 11.99 2.90 4.79
CA THR A 55 13.06 2.84 5.83
C THR A 55 14.49 2.85 5.24
N ARG A 56 14.61 2.53 3.95
CA ARG A 56 15.89 2.51 3.21
C ARG A 56 15.98 3.61 2.16
N GLY A 57 15.04 4.56 2.13
CA GLY A 57 14.98 5.61 1.11
C GLY A 57 14.64 5.08 -0.29
N LEU A 58 13.99 3.93 -0.40
CA LEU A 58 13.59 3.32 -1.67
C LEU A 58 12.08 3.47 -1.91
N LEU A 59 11.70 3.48 -3.19
CA LEU A 59 10.31 3.33 -3.61
C LEU A 59 10.03 1.86 -3.93
N PHE A 60 8.87 1.37 -3.51
CA PHE A 60 8.34 0.08 -3.92
C PHE A 60 7.15 0.30 -4.85
N GLY A 61 7.09 -0.40 -5.96
CA GLY A 61 6.06 -0.15 -6.96
C GLY A 61 5.75 -1.36 -7.83
N ALA A 62 4.75 -1.18 -8.69
CA ALA A 62 4.27 -2.21 -9.60
C ALA A 62 3.99 -1.65 -11.00
N ALA A 63 4.09 -2.53 -12.00
CA ALA A 63 3.55 -2.30 -13.33
C ALA A 63 2.07 -2.71 -13.37
N VAL A 64 1.23 -1.91 -14.00
CA VAL A 64 -0.23 -2.14 -14.01
C VAL A 64 -0.81 -2.00 -15.41
N SER A 65 -1.59 -3.00 -15.84
CA SER A 65 -2.35 -2.96 -17.09
C SER A 65 -3.82 -2.56 -16.89
N ASP A 66 -4.51 -2.15 -17.96
CA ASP A 66 -5.91 -1.71 -17.90
C ASP A 66 -6.87 -2.78 -17.35
N PRO A 67 -6.73 -4.08 -17.68
CA PRO A 67 -7.59 -5.10 -17.08
C PRO A 67 -7.37 -5.23 -15.57
N GLN A 68 -6.15 -4.99 -15.08
CA GLN A 68 -5.82 -5.03 -13.67
C GLN A 68 -6.44 -3.86 -12.90
N LEU A 69 -6.53 -2.68 -13.52
CA LEU A 69 -7.21 -1.51 -12.92
C LEU A 69 -8.72 -1.71 -12.72
N LYS A 70 -9.31 -2.72 -13.36
CA LYS A 70 -10.74 -3.07 -13.22
C LYS A 70 -11.02 -4.08 -12.11
N ARG A 71 -9.97 -4.53 -11.38
CA ARG A 71 -10.07 -5.53 -10.32
C ARG A 71 -10.00 -4.85 -8.94
N PRO A 72 -11.12 -4.70 -8.21
CA PRO A 72 -11.17 -3.92 -6.97
C PRO A 72 -10.18 -4.42 -5.90
N GLU A 73 -9.98 -5.72 -5.80
CA GLU A 73 -9.06 -6.33 -4.84
C GLU A 73 -7.60 -6.00 -5.15
N LEU A 74 -7.23 -5.93 -6.43
CA LEU A 74 -5.89 -5.56 -6.86
C LEU A 74 -5.65 -4.06 -6.70
N VAL A 75 -6.67 -3.24 -6.99
CA VAL A 75 -6.62 -1.79 -6.77
C VAL A 75 -6.33 -1.46 -5.31
N ALA A 76 -7.05 -2.09 -4.38
CA ALA A 76 -6.84 -1.90 -2.94
C ALA A 76 -5.41 -2.29 -2.53
N LEU A 77 -4.93 -3.45 -3.01
CA LEU A 77 -3.58 -3.92 -2.74
C LEU A 77 -2.50 -2.97 -3.29
N LEU A 78 -2.66 -2.47 -4.51
CA LEU A 78 -1.71 -1.54 -5.13
C LEU A 78 -1.63 -0.22 -4.34
N ALA A 79 -2.79 0.37 -4.01
CA ALA A 79 -2.86 1.60 -3.24
C ALA A 79 -2.28 1.45 -1.82
N GLU A 80 -2.42 0.28 -1.23
CA GLU A 80 -1.85 -0.03 0.07
C GLU A 80 -0.33 -0.26 0.00
N GLN A 81 0.14 -1.08 -0.93
CA GLN A 81 1.50 -1.61 -0.92
C GLN A 81 2.52 -0.78 -1.71
N CYS A 82 2.08 0.02 -2.68
CA CYS A 82 2.98 0.74 -3.59
C CYS A 82 3.15 2.22 -3.20
N SER A 83 4.35 2.75 -3.45
CA SER A 83 4.69 4.18 -3.43
C SER A 83 4.96 4.77 -4.81
N ILE A 84 4.96 3.95 -5.86
CA ILE A 84 5.03 4.40 -7.26
C ILE A 84 4.38 3.35 -8.17
N LEU A 85 3.74 3.77 -9.27
CA LEU A 85 3.20 2.88 -10.30
C LEU A 85 3.78 3.20 -11.67
N VAL A 86 3.79 2.20 -12.55
CA VAL A 86 4.15 2.36 -13.96
C VAL A 86 3.09 1.69 -14.85
N ALA A 87 2.72 2.34 -15.94
CA ALA A 87 1.84 1.73 -16.93
C ALA A 87 2.57 0.55 -17.60
N GLU A 88 1.96 -0.63 -17.63
CA GLU A 88 2.58 -1.82 -18.21
C GLU A 88 2.83 -1.65 -19.73
N ASN A 89 1.84 -1.11 -20.45
CA ASN A 89 1.89 -0.94 -21.91
C ASN A 89 1.25 0.35 -22.43
N GLN A 90 0.37 0.97 -21.65
CA GLN A 90 -0.53 2.04 -22.07
C GLN A 90 0.20 3.31 -22.49
N MET A 91 1.41 3.52 -21.96
CA MET A 91 2.25 4.68 -22.28
C MET A 91 3.35 4.36 -23.31
N LYS A 92 3.40 3.14 -23.85
CA LYS A 92 4.36 2.78 -24.91
C LYS A 92 3.96 3.40 -26.25
N TRP A 93 4.90 3.49 -27.18
CA TRP A 93 4.70 4.17 -28.48
C TRP A 93 3.49 3.61 -29.25
N ARG A 94 3.39 2.28 -29.39
CA ARG A 94 2.26 1.64 -30.10
C ARG A 94 0.89 1.98 -29.49
N ALA A 95 0.81 2.12 -28.18
CA ALA A 95 -0.44 2.47 -27.51
C ALA A 95 -0.77 3.96 -27.68
N THR A 96 0.21 4.83 -27.49
CA THR A 96 0.01 6.29 -27.49
C THR A 96 -0.08 6.91 -28.88
N HIS A 97 0.55 6.32 -29.89
CA HIS A 97 0.63 6.84 -31.25
C HIS A 97 0.42 5.72 -32.28
N PRO A 98 -0.78 5.11 -32.34
CA PRO A 98 -1.05 3.91 -33.13
C PRO A 98 -1.05 4.14 -34.64
N GLU A 99 -1.26 5.39 -35.11
CA GLU A 99 -1.31 5.75 -36.53
C GLU A 99 -0.53 7.06 -36.79
N PRO A 100 0.03 7.29 -38.00
CA PRO A 100 0.91 8.43 -38.25
C PRO A 100 0.33 9.78 -37.84
N ASN A 101 -0.97 9.98 -38.10
CA ASN A 101 -1.67 11.23 -37.88
C ASN A 101 -2.64 11.19 -36.68
N ARG A 102 -2.57 10.16 -35.82
CA ARG A 102 -3.48 10.01 -34.67
C ARG A 102 -2.75 9.49 -33.43
N TYR A 103 -2.80 10.28 -32.36
CA TYR A 103 -2.49 9.82 -31.00
C TYR A 103 -3.74 9.27 -30.33
N ASP A 104 -3.55 8.27 -29.45
CA ASP A 104 -4.59 7.73 -28.58
C ASP A 104 -4.05 7.71 -27.14
N PHE A 105 -4.64 8.52 -26.27
CA PHE A 105 -4.22 8.63 -24.87
C PHE A 105 -5.22 8.01 -23.90
N ALA A 106 -6.31 7.39 -24.37
CA ALA A 106 -7.40 6.97 -23.49
C ALA A 106 -6.91 6.00 -22.39
N ALA A 107 -6.13 4.99 -22.75
CA ALA A 107 -5.56 4.02 -21.82
C ALA A 107 -4.52 4.67 -20.87
N ALA A 108 -3.63 5.50 -21.41
CA ALA A 108 -2.60 6.18 -20.64
C ALA A 108 -3.21 7.17 -19.62
N ASP A 109 -4.24 7.92 -20.03
CA ASP A 109 -4.96 8.85 -19.18
C ASP A 109 -5.71 8.10 -18.07
N SER A 110 -6.38 6.98 -18.41
CA SER A 110 -7.04 6.14 -17.40
C SER A 110 -6.06 5.64 -16.33
N PHE A 111 -4.84 5.26 -16.72
CA PHE A 111 -3.79 4.88 -15.77
C PHE A 111 -3.33 6.08 -14.92
N MET A 112 -3.10 7.24 -15.54
CA MET A 112 -2.64 8.44 -14.83
C MET A 112 -3.68 8.98 -13.85
N ASP A 113 -4.96 8.89 -14.21
CA ASP A 113 -6.07 9.32 -13.37
C ASP A 113 -6.26 8.36 -12.19
N PHE A 114 -6.08 7.05 -12.41
CA PHE A 114 -6.03 6.07 -11.33
C PHE A 114 -4.89 6.34 -10.35
N ALA A 115 -3.67 6.53 -10.85
CA ALA A 115 -2.51 6.81 -10.01
C ALA A 115 -2.74 8.09 -9.17
N ALA A 116 -3.29 9.13 -9.80
CA ALA A 116 -3.65 10.38 -9.14
C ALA A 116 -4.75 10.20 -8.07
N SER A 117 -5.83 9.46 -8.36
CA SER A 117 -6.94 9.26 -7.40
C SER A 117 -6.52 8.51 -6.14
N HIS A 118 -5.50 7.65 -6.26
CA HIS A 118 -4.91 6.92 -5.14
C HIS A 118 -3.68 7.61 -4.52
N HIS A 119 -3.34 8.83 -4.96
CA HIS A 119 -2.19 9.59 -4.49
C HIS A 119 -0.86 8.83 -4.64
N VAL A 120 -0.76 7.96 -5.65
CA VAL A 120 0.46 7.21 -5.96
C VAL A 120 1.14 7.87 -7.16
N PRO A 121 2.38 8.34 -7.03
CA PRO A 121 3.14 8.89 -8.16
C PRO A 121 3.27 7.89 -9.31
N ALA A 122 3.29 8.42 -10.54
CA ALA A 122 3.47 7.62 -11.75
C ALA A 122 4.89 7.77 -12.31
N ARG A 123 5.47 6.66 -12.77
CA ARG A 123 6.70 6.62 -13.57
C ARG A 123 6.35 6.55 -15.04
N GLY A 124 7.02 7.37 -15.86
CA GLY A 124 6.90 7.30 -17.31
C GLY A 124 7.63 6.07 -17.87
N HIS A 125 6.94 5.26 -18.67
CA HIS A 125 7.54 4.13 -19.38
C HIS A 125 6.75 3.89 -20.67
N ASN A 126 7.28 4.24 -21.84
CA ASN A 126 8.58 4.82 -22.16
C ASN A 126 8.43 5.64 -23.45
N LEU A 127 9.39 6.51 -23.75
CA LEU A 127 9.31 7.38 -24.94
C LEU A 127 10.09 6.86 -26.15
N CYS A 128 11.13 6.05 -25.94
CA CYS A 128 11.96 5.51 -27.01
C CYS A 128 12.41 4.10 -26.64
N TRP A 129 12.06 3.11 -27.44
CA TRP A 129 12.47 1.72 -27.25
C TRP A 129 12.36 0.96 -28.57
N HIS A 130 13.07 -0.16 -28.70
CA HIS A 130 13.07 -0.95 -29.93
C HIS A 130 11.88 -1.91 -30.02
N GLU A 131 11.23 -2.22 -28.88
CA GLU A 131 10.00 -3.00 -28.85
C GLU A 131 8.77 -2.11 -28.75
N HIS A 132 7.59 -2.70 -29.03
CA HIS A 132 6.30 -2.02 -28.93
C HIS A 132 6.22 -0.74 -29.77
N ASN A 133 6.89 -0.73 -30.91
CA ASN A 133 6.74 0.30 -31.94
C ASN A 133 5.46 0.05 -32.75
N PRO A 134 4.75 1.10 -33.19
CA PRO A 134 3.62 0.94 -34.09
C PRO A 134 4.13 0.56 -35.50
N ALA A 135 3.35 -0.25 -36.22
CA ALA A 135 3.76 -0.76 -37.54
C ALA A 135 4.07 0.37 -38.55
N TRP A 136 3.37 1.50 -38.46
CA TRP A 136 3.63 2.63 -39.34
C TRP A 136 5.00 3.26 -39.12
N LEU A 137 5.51 3.27 -37.89
CA LEU A 137 6.84 3.79 -37.58
C LEU A 137 7.90 2.89 -38.19
N GLU A 138 7.75 1.58 -38.00
CA GLU A 138 8.66 0.58 -38.57
C GLU A 138 8.69 0.64 -40.10
N ALA A 139 7.55 0.92 -40.73
CA ALA A 139 7.44 1.03 -42.19
C ALA A 139 7.98 2.35 -42.78
N THR A 140 8.10 3.41 -41.99
CA THR A 140 8.37 4.77 -42.51
C THR A 140 9.61 5.44 -41.95
N ALA A 141 10.17 4.94 -40.84
CA ALA A 141 11.36 5.50 -40.23
C ALA A 141 12.60 5.25 -41.09
N THR A 142 13.38 6.30 -41.34
CA THR A 142 14.67 6.28 -42.03
C THR A 142 15.70 7.07 -41.22
N ALA A 143 16.99 6.97 -41.58
CA ALA A 143 18.04 7.73 -40.90
C ALA A 143 17.81 9.25 -40.98
N GLU A 144 17.21 9.72 -42.07
CA GLU A 144 16.95 11.12 -42.36
C GLU A 144 15.79 11.69 -41.53
N ASN A 145 14.77 10.87 -41.23
CA ASN A 145 13.56 11.33 -40.54
C ASN A 145 13.45 10.91 -39.07
N ALA A 146 14.25 9.95 -38.60
CA ALA A 146 14.12 9.35 -37.26
C ALA A 146 14.20 10.38 -36.13
N VAL A 147 15.11 11.36 -36.25
CA VAL A 147 15.25 12.42 -35.24
C VAL A 147 13.98 13.28 -35.15
N SER A 148 13.35 13.58 -36.29
CA SER A 148 12.14 14.39 -36.34
C SER A 148 10.94 13.63 -35.76
N LEU A 149 10.79 12.35 -36.13
CA LEU A 149 9.75 11.47 -35.61
C LEU A 149 9.87 11.30 -34.09
N LEU A 150 11.07 10.98 -33.60
CA LEU A 150 11.32 10.78 -32.18
C LEU A 150 11.10 12.07 -31.37
N ARG A 151 11.59 13.21 -31.88
CA ARG A 151 11.38 14.51 -31.23
C ARG A 151 9.90 14.84 -31.11
N SER A 152 9.14 14.64 -32.19
CA SER A 152 7.69 14.91 -32.23
C SER A 152 6.94 14.02 -31.24
N HIS A 153 7.27 12.73 -31.19
CA HIS A 153 6.69 11.78 -30.25
C HIS A 153 7.01 12.17 -28.78
N ILE A 154 8.28 12.40 -28.47
CA ILE A 154 8.72 12.82 -27.12
C ILE A 154 8.01 14.10 -26.69
N GLN A 155 8.00 15.13 -27.53
CA GLN A 155 7.39 16.42 -27.20
C GLN A 155 5.88 16.30 -26.97
N THR A 156 5.19 15.48 -27.77
CA THR A 156 3.75 15.28 -27.64
C THR A 156 3.42 14.53 -26.34
N VAL A 157 4.05 13.38 -26.11
CA VAL A 157 3.74 12.51 -24.95
C VAL A 157 4.24 13.14 -23.66
N ALA A 158 5.50 13.58 -23.58
CA ALA A 158 6.03 14.22 -22.38
C ALA A 158 5.38 15.57 -22.10
N GLY A 159 5.01 16.31 -23.15
CA GLY A 159 4.26 17.57 -23.04
C GLY A 159 2.88 17.35 -22.42
N ARG A 160 2.14 16.32 -22.84
CA ARG A 160 0.82 15.97 -22.29
C ARG A 160 0.88 15.69 -20.78
N TYR A 161 1.90 14.97 -20.33
CA TYR A 161 2.03 14.55 -18.92
C TYR A 161 2.98 15.42 -18.09
N LYS A 162 3.31 16.62 -18.57
CA LYS A 162 4.19 17.58 -17.88
C LYS A 162 3.67 17.84 -16.46
N GLY A 163 4.54 17.63 -15.47
CA GLY A 163 4.23 17.85 -14.05
C GLY A 163 3.37 16.74 -13.40
N ARG A 164 2.98 15.70 -14.14
CA ARG A 164 2.20 14.55 -13.62
C ARG A 164 3.04 13.28 -13.42
N ILE A 165 4.23 13.23 -13.99
CA ILE A 165 5.17 12.11 -13.88
C ILE A 165 6.23 12.43 -12.82
N HIS A 166 6.57 11.44 -11.99
CA HIS A 166 7.54 11.56 -10.90
C HIS A 166 9.00 11.66 -11.38
N SER A 167 9.34 10.88 -12.42
CA SER A 167 10.70 10.68 -12.94
C SER A 167 11.02 11.49 -14.18
#